data_AF-A0A4Y2HGL3-F1
#
_entry.id   AF-A0A4Y2HGL3-F1
#
_cell.length_a   1.000
_cell.length_b   1.000
_cell.length_c   1.000
_cell.angle_alpha   90.00
_cell.angle_beta   90.00
_cell.angle_gamma   90.00
#
_symmetry.space_group_name_H-M   'P 1'
#
loop_
_entity.id
_entity.type
_entity.pdbx_description
1 polymer ?
#
loop_
_entity_poly.entity_id
_entity_poly.type
_entity_poly.pdbx_seq_one_letter_code
_entity_poly.pdbx_strand_id
1 'polypeptide(L)'
;MNWNTHLKAKSTRAIQLYQNLLKIAGKSWGVPLNHRRTLYKTVTERVLAQGAVAWSAVILGIPPLHLQLQREARGTALFRLRLPLSTNVSDIDPSEIEEKATGWAAHPSEHLSPTQTSLYDGGNINTGLRIYTDRSKTDKGVGAAFCVLTDVNITHRWSSRLSLRNTVFHAEILSLLKALEHVVALTTQRMTILVNQASIKSTVNPNSHNSIGQKFFKLLHSPPHIKVSCIKAHAGYIGKEESDILAKEATEMENYPEPPLEFPESLIKTFLLQKMLATWQMAWDDGDTGRLILNIIPKVSFQPINRTRNEDLLFIGHGPFLSFLHIFNLAGTSFFPCRGIGTPIHYATVCLHTTSYHMAPPIQQQQHVRFRSVANNSTSRKKIHNLLHFLQRETSLFQLIVPDPN
;
A
#
# COMPACT_ATOMS: atom_id res chain seq x y z
N MET A 1 15.44 29.03 -10.16
CA MET A 1 16.27 29.08 -8.92
C MET A 1 17.16 27.84 -8.93
N ASN A 2 18.49 27.96 -8.92
CA ASN A 2 19.38 26.78 -8.96
C ASN A 2 19.67 26.27 -7.54
N TRP A 3 20.04 24.99 -7.41
CA TRP A 3 20.26 24.35 -6.11
C TRP A 3 21.31 25.07 -5.24
N ASN A 4 22.35 25.64 -5.86
CA ASN A 4 23.40 26.39 -5.15
C ASN A 4 22.89 27.70 -4.53
N THR A 5 21.99 28.42 -5.21
CA THR A 5 21.33 29.60 -4.64
C THR A 5 20.43 29.24 -3.46
N HIS A 6 19.76 28.08 -3.51
CA HIS A 6 18.98 27.56 -2.39
C HIS A 6 19.88 27.20 -1.18
N LEU A 7 20.98 26.49 -1.41
CA LEU A 7 21.92 26.10 -0.35
C LEU A 7 22.56 27.30 0.34
N LYS A 8 23.00 28.32 -0.42
CA LYS A 8 23.53 29.57 0.16
C LYS A 8 22.49 30.27 1.04
N ALA A 9 21.24 30.39 0.56
CA ALA A 9 20.17 30.99 1.35
C ALA A 9 19.88 30.21 2.65
N LYS A 10 19.96 28.88 2.62
CA LYS A 10 19.81 28.04 3.82
C LYS A 10 20.97 28.25 4.81
N SER A 11 22.20 28.33 4.32
CA SER A 11 23.39 28.58 5.14
C SER A 11 23.33 29.93 5.86
N THR A 12 23.02 31.02 5.14
CA THR A 12 22.88 32.37 5.74
C THR A 12 21.80 32.39 6.83
N ARG A 13 20.67 31.72 6.58
CA ARG A 13 19.59 31.61 7.57
C ARG A 13 20.02 30.83 8.82
N ALA A 14 20.82 29.78 8.67
CA ALA A 14 21.33 29.01 9.80
C ALA A 14 22.28 29.83 10.70
N ILE A 15 23.17 30.62 10.08
CA ILE A 15 24.10 31.51 10.80
C ILE A 15 23.34 32.57 11.60
N GLN A 16 22.31 33.18 10.99
CA GLN A 16 21.46 34.17 11.67
C GLN A 16 20.76 33.57 12.91
N LEU A 17 20.23 32.35 12.78
CA LEU A 17 19.59 31.63 13.89
C LEU A 17 20.59 31.33 15.02
N TYR A 18 21.80 30.89 14.67
CA TYR A 18 22.86 30.63 15.64
C TYR A 18 23.22 31.89 16.45
N GLN A 19 23.41 33.03 15.79
CA GLN A 19 23.70 34.30 16.48
C GLN A 19 22.56 34.75 17.40
N ASN A 20 21.31 34.54 16.99
CA ASN A 20 20.16 34.83 17.84
C ASN A 20 20.11 33.90 19.07
N LEU A 21 20.45 32.61 18.92
CA LEU A 21 20.55 31.67 20.04
C LEU A 21 21.64 32.08 21.03
N LEU A 22 22.80 32.53 20.54
CA LEU A 22 23.87 33.06 21.40
C LEU A 22 23.40 34.28 22.21
N LYS A 23 22.63 35.19 21.61
CA LYS A 23 22.06 36.34 22.31
C LYS A 23 21.06 35.93 23.39
N ILE A 24 20.24 34.90 23.13
CA ILE A 24 19.25 34.39 24.08
C ILE A 24 19.91 33.66 25.26
N ALA A 25 21.03 32.97 25.03
CA ALA A 25 21.77 32.28 26.08
C ALA A 25 22.49 33.25 27.06
N GLY A 26 22.78 34.50 26.65
CA GLY A 26 23.42 35.49 27.52
C GLY A 26 24.86 35.15 27.93
N LYS A 27 25.36 35.76 29.02
CA LYS A 27 26.74 35.58 29.54
C LYS A 27 26.92 34.35 30.46
N SER A 28 25.82 33.77 30.94
CA SER A 28 25.80 32.57 31.78
C SER A 28 25.28 31.38 30.97
N TRP A 29 25.70 30.16 31.29
CA TRP A 29 25.23 28.96 30.59
C TRP A 29 23.72 28.74 30.84
N GLY A 30 22.86 29.07 29.87
CA GLY A 30 21.44 28.68 29.88
C GLY A 30 20.46 29.74 29.39
N VAL A 31 19.30 29.29 28.92
CA VAL A 31 18.21 30.17 28.48
C VAL A 31 17.34 30.59 29.68
N PRO A 32 17.00 31.88 29.85
CA PRO A 32 16.13 32.34 30.94
C PRO A 32 14.76 31.64 30.94
N LEU A 33 14.12 31.48 32.12
CA LEU A 33 12.86 30.74 32.27
C LEU A 33 11.75 31.21 31.32
N ASN A 34 11.59 32.53 31.14
CA ASN A 34 10.57 33.11 30.25
C ASN A 34 10.80 32.76 28.77
N HIS A 35 12.06 32.73 28.34
CA HIS A 35 12.42 32.30 26.99
C HIS A 35 12.29 30.78 26.83
N ARG A 36 12.64 29.98 27.84
CA ARG A 36 12.41 28.52 27.84
C ARG A 36 10.92 28.20 27.74
N ARG A 37 10.05 28.90 28.48
CA ARG A 37 8.59 28.75 28.40
C ARG A 37 8.05 29.08 27.01
N THR A 38 8.48 30.20 26.44
CA THR A 38 8.07 30.61 25.10
C THR A 38 8.53 29.61 24.06
N LEU A 39 9.80 29.20 24.08
CA LEU A 39 10.33 28.17 23.19
C LEU A 39 9.61 26.84 23.39
N TYR A 40 9.29 26.46 24.62
CA TYR A 40 8.54 25.24 24.88
C TYR A 40 7.13 25.30 24.27
N LYS A 41 6.31 26.31 24.59
CA LYS A 41 4.93 26.40 24.11
C LYS A 41 4.82 26.63 22.59
N THR A 42 5.74 27.38 22.00
CA THR A 42 5.68 27.77 20.58
C THR A 42 6.43 26.82 19.66
N VAL A 43 7.52 26.22 20.14
CA VAL A 43 8.39 25.34 19.34
C VAL A 43 8.38 23.94 19.91
N THR A 44 8.87 23.67 21.12
CA THR A 44 9.06 22.28 21.60
C THR A 44 7.76 21.48 21.70
N GLU A 45 6.67 22.03 22.21
CA GLU A 45 5.39 21.33 22.35
C GLU A 45 4.73 21.11 20.99
N ARG A 46 4.84 22.09 20.07
CA ARG A 46 4.29 21.99 18.71
C ARG A 46 5.13 21.08 17.83
N VAL A 47 6.45 21.26 17.90
CA VAL A 47 7.45 20.47 17.21
C VAL A 47 7.49 19.08 17.80
N LEU A 48 7.39 18.78 19.09
CA LEU A 48 7.33 17.39 19.58
C LEU A 48 5.98 16.73 19.26
N ALA A 49 4.88 17.50 19.26
CA ALA A 49 3.62 17.04 18.69
C ALA A 49 3.73 16.75 17.17
N GLN A 50 4.68 17.37 16.47
CA GLN A 50 5.01 17.13 15.05
C GLN A 50 6.31 16.30 14.85
N GLY A 51 7.05 16.03 15.91
CA GLY A 51 8.52 15.79 15.96
C GLY A 51 8.84 14.38 16.39
N ALA A 52 7.80 13.70 16.83
CA ALA A 52 7.29 12.53 16.13
C ALA A 52 7.52 12.44 14.60
N VAL A 53 8.43 13.10 13.86
CA VAL A 53 8.49 12.95 12.39
C VAL A 53 8.72 11.49 11.98
N ALA A 54 9.57 10.75 12.69
CA ALA A 54 9.74 9.30 12.48
C ALA A 54 8.53 8.47 12.98
N TRP A 55 7.81 8.96 13.98
CA TRP A 55 6.73 8.27 14.70
C TRP A 55 5.35 8.52 14.08
N SER A 56 5.03 9.79 13.87
CA SER A 56 3.99 10.36 13.02
C SER A 56 4.03 9.74 11.63
N ALA A 57 5.21 9.48 11.04
CA ALA A 57 5.27 8.74 9.78
C ALA A 57 4.63 7.34 9.91
N VAL A 58 4.94 6.57 10.97
CA VAL A 58 4.30 5.27 11.23
C VAL A 58 2.81 5.41 11.55
N ILE A 59 2.41 6.41 12.34
CA ILE A 59 1.00 6.68 12.69
C ILE A 59 0.20 7.09 11.44
N LEU A 60 0.78 7.88 10.55
CA LEU A 60 0.16 8.36 9.31
C LEU A 60 0.29 7.33 8.16
N GLY A 61 1.02 6.24 8.37
CA GLY A 61 1.29 5.23 7.36
C GLY A 61 2.18 5.70 6.21
N ILE A 62 3.04 6.68 6.46
CA ILE A 62 3.97 7.25 5.48
C ILE A 62 5.33 6.56 5.65
N PRO A 63 5.84 5.86 4.63
CA PRO A 63 7.16 5.24 4.72
C PRO A 63 8.28 6.31 4.74
N PRO A 64 9.45 6.00 5.32
CA PRO A 64 10.64 6.85 5.22
C PRO A 64 10.96 7.23 3.77
N LEU A 65 11.28 8.51 3.54
CA LEU A 65 11.53 9.04 2.19
C LEU A 65 12.58 8.24 1.42
N HIS A 66 13.67 7.84 2.07
CA HIS A 66 14.74 7.07 1.43
C HIS A 66 14.27 5.69 0.93
N LEU A 67 13.34 5.03 1.65
CA LEU A 67 12.76 3.75 1.21
C LEU A 67 11.83 3.95 0.02
N GLN A 68 11.03 5.03 0.02
CA GLN A 68 10.18 5.38 -1.12
C GLN A 68 11.03 5.68 -2.36
N LEU A 69 12.08 6.49 -2.22
CA LEU A 69 13.01 6.79 -3.31
C LEU A 69 13.70 5.53 -3.82
N GLN A 70 14.11 4.62 -2.94
CA GLN A 70 14.72 3.35 -3.35
C GLN A 70 13.73 2.46 -4.13
N ARG A 71 12.46 2.40 -3.71
CA ARG A 71 11.39 1.68 -4.43
C ARG A 71 11.17 2.28 -5.83
N GLU A 72 11.05 3.59 -5.94
CA GLU A 72 10.85 4.28 -7.23
C GLU A 72 12.08 4.15 -8.15
N ALA A 73 13.30 4.19 -7.59
CA ALA A 73 14.53 3.97 -8.34
C ALA A 73 14.60 2.54 -8.89
N ARG A 74 14.27 1.53 -8.07
CA ARG A 74 14.18 0.12 -8.50
C ARG A 74 13.11 -0.09 -9.56
N GLY A 75 11.94 0.52 -9.40
CA GLY A 75 10.88 0.49 -10.42
C GLY A 75 11.32 1.15 -11.72
N THR A 76 12.01 2.29 -11.66
CA THR A 76 12.54 2.97 -12.84
C THR A 76 13.59 2.13 -13.56
N ALA A 77 14.49 1.48 -12.83
CA ALA A 77 15.49 0.57 -13.38
C ALA A 77 14.82 -0.58 -14.16
N LEU A 78 13.83 -1.25 -13.55
CA LEU A 78 13.13 -2.38 -14.18
C LEU A 78 12.25 -1.96 -15.36
N PHE A 79 11.34 -0.99 -15.17
CA PHE A 79 10.30 -0.68 -16.15
C PHE A 79 10.75 0.25 -17.28
N ARG A 80 11.65 1.20 -16.99
CA ARG A 80 12.05 2.23 -17.97
C ARG A 80 13.43 1.97 -18.56
N LEU A 81 14.41 1.64 -17.71
CA LEU A 81 15.79 1.46 -18.15
C LEU A 81 16.09 0.03 -18.57
N ARG A 82 15.20 -0.93 -18.28
CA ARG A 82 15.37 -2.37 -18.52
C ARG A 82 16.68 -2.90 -17.95
N LEU A 83 17.06 -2.42 -16.76
CA LEU A 83 18.28 -2.83 -16.06
C LEU A 83 17.97 -3.83 -14.94
N PRO A 84 18.74 -4.93 -14.83
CA PRO A 84 18.54 -5.92 -13.78
C PRO A 84 18.86 -5.31 -12.41
N LEU A 85 18.16 -5.79 -11.38
CA LEU A 85 18.50 -5.46 -10.00
C LEU A 85 19.54 -6.46 -9.47
N SER A 86 20.22 -6.10 -8.38
CA SER A 86 21.07 -7.05 -7.65
C SER A 86 20.24 -8.26 -7.22
N THR A 87 20.81 -9.46 -7.33
CA THR A 87 20.19 -10.74 -6.94
C THR A 87 19.70 -10.75 -5.49
N ASN A 88 20.41 -10.06 -4.59
CA ASN A 88 19.96 -9.87 -3.20
C ASN A 88 18.63 -9.11 -3.05
N VAL A 89 18.22 -8.38 -4.10
CA VAL A 89 17.00 -7.57 -4.15
C VAL A 89 15.89 -8.29 -4.90
N SER A 90 16.18 -8.81 -6.09
CA SER A 90 15.20 -9.44 -6.97
C SER A 90 15.85 -10.26 -8.08
N ASP A 91 15.37 -11.49 -8.29
CA ASP A 91 15.74 -12.36 -9.42
C ASP A 91 14.81 -12.15 -10.63
N ILE A 92 14.38 -10.92 -10.88
CA ILE A 92 13.50 -10.62 -12.02
C ILE A 92 14.39 -10.09 -13.13
N ASP A 93 14.42 -10.80 -14.25
CA ASP A 93 15.04 -10.29 -15.47
C ASP A 93 14.12 -9.23 -16.10
N PRO A 94 14.62 -8.01 -16.40
CA PRO A 94 13.84 -7.00 -17.10
C PRO A 94 13.26 -7.42 -18.45
N SER A 95 13.84 -8.43 -19.12
CA SER A 95 13.30 -8.98 -20.37
C SER A 95 12.02 -9.80 -20.17
N GLU A 96 11.79 -10.28 -18.95
CA GLU A 96 10.57 -11.03 -18.60
C GLU A 96 9.41 -10.11 -18.20
N ILE A 97 9.59 -8.78 -18.23
CA ILE A 97 8.57 -7.83 -17.77
C ILE A 97 7.76 -7.31 -18.95
N GLU A 98 6.43 -7.31 -18.79
CA GLU A 98 5.52 -6.87 -19.84
C GLU A 98 5.88 -5.47 -20.34
N GLU A 99 5.93 -5.31 -21.66
CA GLU A 99 5.96 -3.98 -22.25
C GLU A 99 4.53 -3.45 -22.42
N LYS A 100 4.24 -2.31 -21.77
CA LYS A 100 2.97 -1.63 -21.96
C LYS A 100 2.89 -1.06 -23.36
N ALA A 101 1.79 -1.35 -24.02
CA ALA A 101 1.50 -0.75 -25.31
C ALA A 101 1.29 0.77 -25.14
N THR A 102 1.95 1.53 -25.99
CA THR A 102 1.82 2.98 -26.08
C THR A 102 1.00 3.35 -27.31
N GLY A 103 0.18 4.40 -27.19
CA GLY A 103 -0.73 4.80 -28.25
C GLY A 103 -1.94 3.86 -28.40
N TRP A 104 -2.76 4.14 -29.40
CA TRP A 104 -3.97 3.38 -29.69
C TRP A 104 -3.67 2.23 -30.65
N ALA A 105 -4.39 1.12 -30.50
CA ALA A 105 -4.31 -0.02 -31.41
C ALA A 105 -4.75 0.32 -32.83
N ALA A 106 -5.63 1.31 -32.98
CA ALA A 106 -6.23 1.76 -34.23
C ALA A 106 -6.60 3.25 -34.10
N HIS A 107 -6.91 3.93 -35.20
CA HIS A 107 -7.34 5.32 -35.13
C HIS A 107 -8.63 5.43 -34.28
N PRO A 108 -8.87 6.52 -33.51
CA PRO A 108 -10.08 6.64 -32.69
C PRO A 108 -11.42 6.54 -33.43
N SER A 109 -11.42 6.68 -34.76
CA SER A 109 -12.60 6.49 -35.61
C SER A 109 -12.75 5.06 -36.14
N GLU A 110 -11.74 4.21 -35.98
CA GLU A 110 -11.77 2.80 -36.37
C GLU A 110 -12.36 2.00 -35.20
N HIS A 111 -13.50 1.38 -35.47
CA HIS A 111 -14.24 0.60 -34.48
C HIS A 111 -14.56 -0.76 -35.08
N LEU A 112 -14.62 -1.78 -34.21
CA LEU A 112 -15.16 -3.08 -34.61
C LEU A 112 -16.60 -2.90 -35.11
N SER A 113 -17.00 -3.75 -36.06
CA SER A 113 -18.39 -3.78 -36.50
C SER A 113 -19.31 -4.06 -35.29
N PRO A 114 -20.46 -3.37 -35.17
CA PRO A 114 -21.42 -3.59 -34.08
C PRO A 114 -21.87 -5.05 -33.92
N THR A 115 -21.77 -5.85 -34.98
CA THR A 115 -22.16 -7.26 -35.01
C THR A 115 -21.06 -8.22 -34.55
N GLN A 116 -19.80 -7.79 -34.51
CA GLN A 116 -18.65 -8.61 -34.14
C GLN A 116 -18.56 -8.85 -32.62
N THR A 117 -19.16 -8.01 -31.79
CA THR A 117 -19.10 -8.17 -30.33
C THR A 117 -20.48 -8.19 -29.70
N SER A 118 -20.74 -9.16 -28.83
CA SER A 118 -21.99 -9.25 -28.07
C SER A 118 -21.71 -9.42 -26.59
N LEU A 119 -22.31 -8.57 -25.76
CA LEU A 119 -22.28 -8.73 -24.30
C LEU A 119 -23.42 -9.63 -23.78
N TYR A 120 -24.36 -10.00 -24.64
CA TYR A 120 -25.39 -10.98 -24.32
C TYR A 120 -24.85 -12.41 -24.41
N ASP A 121 -25.51 -13.30 -23.68
CA ASP A 121 -25.18 -14.72 -23.61
C ASP A 121 -25.29 -15.39 -24.99
N GLY A 122 -24.13 -15.74 -25.56
CA GLY A 122 -23.98 -16.41 -26.83
C GLY A 122 -24.10 -17.93 -26.74
N GLY A 123 -24.35 -18.50 -25.55
CA GLY A 123 -24.44 -19.94 -25.35
C GLY A 123 -25.53 -20.65 -26.17
N ASN A 124 -26.58 -19.93 -26.58
CA ASN A 124 -27.66 -20.46 -27.43
C ASN A 124 -27.35 -20.43 -28.94
N ILE A 125 -26.18 -19.95 -29.35
CA ILE A 125 -25.76 -20.01 -30.75
C ILE A 125 -25.42 -21.48 -31.08
N ASN A 126 -26.19 -22.09 -31.98
CA ASN A 126 -26.05 -23.51 -32.36
C ASN A 126 -25.55 -23.71 -33.79
N THR A 127 -25.16 -22.64 -34.49
CA THR A 127 -24.69 -22.71 -35.88
C THR A 127 -23.25 -22.21 -35.99
N GLY A 128 -22.47 -22.91 -36.81
CA GLY A 128 -21.07 -22.60 -37.07
C GLY A 128 -20.10 -23.07 -35.99
N LEU A 129 -18.86 -22.63 -36.11
CA LEU A 129 -17.75 -23.03 -35.24
C LEU A 129 -17.81 -22.25 -33.92
N ARG A 130 -17.74 -22.96 -32.78
CA ARG A 130 -17.77 -22.35 -31.44
C ARG A 130 -16.46 -22.58 -30.72
N ILE A 131 -15.84 -21.50 -30.25
CA ILE A 131 -14.58 -21.56 -29.51
C ILE A 131 -14.86 -21.16 -28.08
N TYR A 132 -14.48 -22.01 -27.13
CA TYR A 132 -14.64 -21.75 -25.71
C TYR A 132 -13.27 -21.53 -25.10
N THR A 133 -13.10 -20.47 -24.33
CA THR A 133 -11.85 -20.17 -23.62
C THR A 133 -12.05 -20.37 -22.13
N ASP A 134 -11.01 -20.85 -21.45
CA ASP A 134 -10.94 -20.83 -20.00
C ASP A 134 -9.56 -20.51 -19.44
N ARG A 135 -9.57 -20.32 -18.12
CA ARG A 135 -8.41 -20.08 -17.28
C ARG A 135 -8.53 -20.87 -16.00
N SER A 136 -7.40 -21.28 -15.44
CA SER A 136 -7.33 -21.89 -14.12
C SER A 136 -6.16 -21.30 -13.33
N LYS A 137 -6.28 -21.28 -12.00
CA LYS A 137 -5.19 -20.95 -11.08
C LYS A 137 -5.23 -21.90 -9.90
N THR A 138 -4.10 -22.56 -9.67
CA THR A 138 -3.86 -23.48 -8.56
C THR A 138 -2.58 -23.05 -7.85
N ASP A 139 -2.25 -23.72 -6.74
CA ASP A 139 -0.98 -23.51 -6.03
C ASP A 139 0.24 -23.95 -6.86
N LYS A 140 0.02 -24.77 -7.90
CA LYS A 140 1.06 -25.28 -8.81
C LYS A 140 1.29 -24.36 -10.01
N GLY A 141 0.31 -23.56 -10.42
CA GLY A 141 0.47 -22.71 -11.60
C GLY A 141 -0.78 -21.98 -12.05
N VAL A 142 -0.65 -21.30 -13.17
CA VAL A 142 -1.76 -20.67 -13.89
C VAL A 142 -1.88 -21.37 -15.24
N GLY A 143 -3.09 -21.69 -15.67
CA GLY A 143 -3.37 -22.40 -16.90
C GLY A 143 -4.31 -21.60 -17.80
N ALA A 144 -4.03 -21.60 -19.09
CA ALA A 144 -4.88 -21.00 -20.12
C ALA A 144 -5.28 -22.11 -21.10
N ALA A 145 -6.53 -22.12 -21.57
CA ALA A 145 -6.95 -23.09 -22.55
C ALA A 145 -8.06 -22.55 -23.46
N PHE A 146 -8.16 -23.13 -24.65
CA PHE A 146 -9.35 -23.04 -25.48
C PHE A 146 -9.65 -24.37 -26.17
N CYS A 147 -10.91 -24.58 -26.51
CA CYS A 147 -11.33 -25.71 -27.33
C CYS A 147 -12.29 -25.26 -28.44
N VAL A 148 -12.34 -26.03 -29.51
CA VAL A 148 -13.19 -25.77 -30.67
C VAL A 148 -14.25 -26.85 -30.76
N LEU A 149 -15.50 -26.44 -30.62
CA LEU A 149 -16.69 -27.27 -30.75
C LEU A 149 -17.31 -27.06 -32.13
N THR A 150 -17.35 -28.13 -32.92
CA THR A 150 -18.06 -28.18 -34.20
C THR A 150 -19.26 -29.10 -34.02
N ASP A 151 -20.46 -28.56 -34.23
CA ASP A 151 -21.73 -29.21 -33.89
C ASP A 151 -21.75 -29.65 -32.41
N VAL A 152 -21.49 -30.92 -32.12
CA VAL A 152 -21.49 -31.52 -30.77
C VAL A 152 -20.10 -32.08 -30.39
N ASN A 153 -19.12 -32.05 -31.30
CA ASN A 153 -17.83 -32.69 -31.10
C ASN A 153 -16.69 -31.66 -30.90
N ILE A 154 -15.83 -31.93 -29.91
CA ILE A 154 -14.59 -31.16 -29.71
C ILE A 154 -13.58 -31.58 -30.78
N THR A 155 -13.30 -30.66 -31.70
CA THR A 155 -12.45 -30.90 -32.87
C THR A 155 -11.01 -30.41 -32.68
N HIS A 156 -10.80 -29.44 -31.78
CA HIS A 156 -9.47 -28.92 -31.47
C HIS A 156 -9.37 -28.54 -30.00
N ARG A 157 -8.17 -28.68 -29.44
CA ARG A 157 -7.82 -28.38 -28.06
C ARG A 157 -6.47 -27.68 -28.03
N TRP A 158 -6.39 -26.62 -27.24
CA TRP A 158 -5.14 -25.95 -26.94
C TRP A 158 -5.12 -25.62 -25.46
N SER A 159 -3.98 -25.81 -24.82
CA SER A 159 -3.74 -25.36 -23.46
C SER A 159 -2.28 -25.04 -23.24
N SER A 160 -2.00 -24.15 -22.29
CA SER A 160 -0.65 -23.72 -21.97
C SER A 160 -0.52 -23.37 -20.48
N ARG A 161 0.62 -23.77 -19.90
CA ARG A 161 1.01 -23.41 -18.54
C ARG A 161 1.66 -22.03 -18.54
N LEU A 162 1.23 -21.20 -17.60
CA LEU A 162 1.81 -19.90 -17.28
C LEU A 162 2.56 -19.98 -15.95
N SER A 163 3.48 -19.04 -15.73
CA SER A 163 4.19 -18.95 -14.47
C SER A 163 3.22 -18.70 -13.31
N LEU A 164 3.57 -19.18 -12.13
CA LEU A 164 2.89 -18.89 -10.86
C LEU A 164 2.76 -17.37 -10.60
N ARG A 165 3.66 -16.57 -11.18
CA ARG A 165 3.65 -15.11 -11.12
C ARG A 165 2.57 -14.49 -12.02
N ASN A 166 2.09 -15.16 -13.07
CA ASN A 166 1.03 -14.59 -13.90
C ASN A 166 -0.31 -14.55 -13.14
N THR A 167 -1.23 -13.71 -13.61
CA THR A 167 -2.58 -13.59 -13.05
C THR A 167 -3.58 -14.40 -13.89
N VAL A 168 -4.73 -14.73 -13.31
CA VAL A 168 -5.84 -15.34 -14.06
C VAL A 168 -6.25 -14.48 -15.26
N PHE A 169 -6.19 -13.16 -15.13
CA PHE A 169 -6.48 -12.26 -16.24
C PHE A 169 -5.53 -12.44 -17.42
N HIS A 170 -4.23 -12.69 -17.18
CA HIS A 170 -3.28 -12.99 -18.26
C HIS A 170 -3.61 -14.28 -18.99
N ALA A 171 -3.97 -15.32 -18.24
CA ALA A 171 -4.40 -16.58 -18.82
C ALA A 171 -5.61 -16.40 -19.74
N GLU A 172 -6.56 -15.58 -19.30
CA GLU A 172 -7.79 -15.29 -20.02
C GLU A 172 -7.56 -14.56 -21.34
N ILE A 173 -6.75 -13.50 -21.33
CA ILE A 173 -6.45 -12.75 -22.55
C ILE A 173 -5.54 -13.53 -23.50
N LEU A 174 -4.67 -14.41 -22.96
CA LEU A 174 -3.82 -15.28 -23.77
C LEU A 174 -4.62 -16.36 -24.47
N SER A 175 -5.50 -17.09 -23.76
CA SER A 175 -6.35 -18.11 -24.39
C SER A 175 -7.26 -17.51 -25.44
N LEU A 176 -7.75 -16.28 -25.21
CA LEU A 176 -8.54 -15.53 -26.18
C LEU A 176 -7.73 -15.10 -27.41
N LEU A 177 -6.50 -14.62 -27.25
CA LEU A 177 -5.62 -14.31 -28.38
C LEU A 177 -5.31 -15.57 -29.20
N LYS A 178 -4.97 -16.68 -28.54
CA LYS A 178 -4.63 -17.95 -29.19
C LYS A 178 -5.82 -18.56 -29.92
N ALA A 179 -7.01 -18.46 -29.33
CA ALA A 179 -8.26 -18.80 -29.99
C ALA A 179 -8.46 -17.99 -31.27
N LEU A 180 -8.23 -16.67 -31.23
CA LEU A 180 -8.36 -15.81 -32.41
C LEU A 180 -7.32 -16.13 -33.48
N GLU A 181 -6.06 -16.32 -33.10
CA GLU A 181 -4.97 -16.72 -34.02
C GLU A 181 -5.30 -18.03 -34.75
N HIS A 182 -5.83 -19.03 -34.02
CA HIS A 182 -6.27 -20.29 -34.60
C HIS A 182 -7.41 -20.08 -35.61
N VAL A 183 -8.40 -19.25 -35.25
CA VAL A 183 -9.60 -19.03 -36.07
C VAL A 183 -9.29 -18.21 -37.32
N VAL A 184 -8.41 -17.21 -37.23
CA VAL A 184 -7.96 -16.42 -38.40
C VAL A 184 -7.23 -17.29 -39.42
N ALA A 185 -6.57 -18.37 -38.99
CA ALA A 185 -5.93 -19.33 -39.88
C ALA A 185 -6.93 -20.25 -40.62
N LEU A 186 -8.20 -20.29 -40.20
CA LEU A 186 -9.24 -21.11 -40.83
C LEU A 186 -9.96 -20.31 -41.92
N THR A 187 -10.10 -20.89 -43.11
CA THR A 187 -10.67 -20.22 -44.30
C THR A 187 -12.21 -20.31 -44.42
N THR A 188 -12.96 -20.73 -43.39
CA THR A 188 -14.39 -21.10 -43.59
C THR A 188 -15.35 -20.81 -42.41
N GLN A 189 -16.52 -20.25 -42.77
CA GLN A 189 -17.77 -20.05 -41.98
C GLN A 189 -17.76 -19.02 -40.84
N ARG A 190 -18.98 -18.65 -40.39
CA ARG A 190 -19.21 -17.79 -39.21
C ARG A 190 -18.67 -18.50 -37.97
N MET A 191 -17.77 -17.85 -37.24
CA MET A 191 -17.17 -18.38 -36.02
C MET A 191 -17.57 -17.52 -34.83
N THR A 192 -17.85 -18.16 -33.70
CA THR A 192 -18.15 -17.47 -32.44
C THR A 192 -17.15 -17.87 -31.36
N ILE A 193 -16.37 -16.90 -30.87
CA ILE A 193 -15.53 -17.06 -29.68
C ILE A 193 -16.38 -16.66 -28.45
N LEU A 194 -16.48 -17.58 -27.48
CA LEU A 194 -17.31 -17.47 -26.30
C LEU A 194 -16.42 -17.27 -25.07
N VAL A 195 -16.50 -16.08 -24.47
CA VAL A 195 -15.64 -15.65 -23.36
C VAL A 195 -16.42 -14.92 -22.27
N ASN A 196 -15.79 -14.62 -21.15
CA ASN A 196 -16.40 -13.79 -20.10
C ASN A 196 -16.54 -12.32 -20.54
N GLN A 197 -17.56 -11.64 -20.05
CA GLN A 197 -17.88 -10.25 -20.37
C GLN A 197 -16.71 -9.28 -20.09
N ALA A 198 -15.99 -9.47 -18.98
CA ALA A 198 -14.88 -8.61 -18.58
C ALA A 198 -13.73 -8.63 -19.61
N SER A 199 -13.49 -9.80 -20.21
CA SER A 199 -12.43 -10.05 -21.19
C SER A 199 -12.73 -9.39 -22.53
N ILE A 200 -14.01 -9.37 -22.93
CA ILE A 200 -14.45 -8.61 -24.11
C ILE A 200 -14.16 -7.13 -23.90
N LYS A 201 -14.56 -6.57 -22.76
CA LYS A 201 -14.34 -5.15 -22.46
C LYS A 201 -12.87 -4.76 -22.45
N SER A 202 -11.98 -5.64 -21.99
CA SER A 202 -10.55 -5.35 -21.93
C SER A 202 -9.82 -5.49 -23.26
N THR A 203 -10.27 -6.39 -24.13
CA THR A 203 -9.62 -6.70 -25.43
C THR A 203 -10.19 -5.91 -26.61
N VAL A 204 -11.45 -5.48 -26.53
CA VAL A 204 -12.10 -4.65 -27.56
C VAL A 204 -11.81 -3.16 -27.38
N ASN A 205 -11.12 -2.77 -26.30
CA ASN A 205 -10.72 -1.38 -26.08
C ASN A 205 -9.46 -1.03 -26.91
N PRO A 206 -9.56 -0.18 -27.95
CA PRO A 206 -8.40 0.20 -28.77
C PRO A 206 -7.37 1.02 -27.98
N ASN A 207 -7.74 1.65 -26.86
CA ASN A 207 -6.85 2.39 -25.97
C ASN A 207 -6.38 1.55 -24.77
N SER A 208 -6.40 0.22 -24.89
CA SER A 208 -5.87 -0.66 -23.85
C SER A 208 -4.34 -0.53 -23.77
N HIS A 209 -3.80 -0.38 -22.56
CA HIS A 209 -2.34 -0.43 -22.32
C HIS A 209 -1.77 -1.85 -22.37
N ASN A 210 -2.63 -2.87 -22.50
CA ASN A 210 -2.23 -4.25 -22.58
C ASN A 210 -1.85 -4.62 -24.04
N SER A 211 -0.62 -5.07 -24.25
CA SER A 211 -0.10 -5.42 -25.58
C SER A 211 -0.84 -6.59 -26.24
N ILE A 212 -1.24 -7.61 -25.48
CA ILE A 212 -2.09 -8.72 -25.94
C ILE A 212 -3.46 -8.19 -26.36
N GLY A 213 -4.04 -7.28 -25.57
CA GLY A 213 -5.32 -6.64 -25.89
C GLY A 213 -5.27 -5.85 -27.20
N GLN A 214 -4.21 -5.05 -27.42
CA GLN A 214 -4.05 -4.34 -28.70
C GLN A 214 -3.83 -5.27 -29.89
N LYS A 215 -3.04 -6.35 -29.71
CA LYS A 215 -2.86 -7.38 -30.75
C LYS A 215 -4.18 -8.05 -31.10
N PHE A 216 -4.97 -8.41 -30.09
CA PHE A 216 -6.30 -8.98 -30.27
C PHE A 216 -7.23 -8.04 -31.05
N PHE A 217 -7.29 -6.77 -30.67
CA PHE A 217 -8.11 -5.77 -31.36
C PHE A 217 -7.73 -5.68 -32.85
N LYS A 218 -6.43 -5.56 -33.16
CA LYS A 218 -5.91 -5.48 -34.53
C LYS A 218 -6.26 -6.71 -35.37
N LEU A 219 -6.11 -7.90 -34.79
CA LEU A 219 -6.44 -9.17 -35.46
C LEU A 219 -7.94 -9.31 -35.70
N LEU A 220 -8.78 -8.93 -34.74
CA LEU A 220 -10.24 -9.04 -34.84
C LEU A 220 -10.85 -8.00 -35.79
N HIS A 221 -10.18 -6.86 -35.98
CA HIS A 221 -10.66 -5.80 -36.88
C HIS A 221 -10.72 -6.24 -38.35
N SER A 222 -9.84 -7.13 -38.80
CA SER A 222 -9.73 -7.53 -40.21
C SER A 222 -10.85 -8.50 -40.68
N PRO A 223 -11.25 -9.54 -39.90
CA PRO A 223 -12.28 -10.50 -40.30
C PRO A 223 -13.70 -10.19 -39.75
N PRO A 224 -14.65 -9.70 -40.58
CA PRO A 224 -16.00 -9.35 -40.12
C PRO A 224 -16.88 -10.55 -39.75
N HIS A 225 -16.47 -11.78 -40.13
CA HIS A 225 -17.22 -13.01 -39.89
C HIS A 225 -16.94 -13.68 -38.54
N ILE A 226 -15.93 -13.20 -37.80
CA ILE A 226 -15.61 -13.66 -36.45
C ILE A 226 -16.40 -12.81 -35.45
N LYS A 227 -17.18 -13.48 -34.61
CA LYS A 227 -17.94 -12.88 -33.53
C LYS A 227 -17.35 -13.25 -32.17
N VAL A 228 -17.22 -12.30 -31.27
CA VAL A 228 -16.88 -12.52 -29.86
C VAL A 228 -18.12 -12.27 -29.02
N SER A 229 -18.60 -13.29 -28.32
CA SER A 229 -19.82 -13.19 -27.50
C SER A 229 -19.55 -13.58 -26.05
N CYS A 230 -20.27 -12.94 -25.14
CA CYS A 230 -20.23 -13.31 -23.74
C CYS A 230 -20.84 -14.71 -23.56
N ILE A 231 -20.30 -15.50 -22.64
CA ILE A 231 -20.94 -16.74 -22.19
C ILE A 231 -21.14 -16.71 -20.67
N LYS A 232 -22.29 -17.22 -20.21
CA LYS A 232 -22.51 -17.38 -18.77
C LYS A 232 -21.63 -18.47 -18.19
N ALA A 233 -21.10 -18.21 -17.00
CA ALA A 233 -20.42 -19.22 -16.21
C ALA A 233 -21.41 -20.27 -15.69
N HIS A 234 -20.95 -21.52 -15.56
CA HIS A 234 -21.69 -22.63 -14.90
C HIS A 234 -23.05 -22.99 -15.50
N ALA A 235 -23.23 -22.78 -16.81
CA ALA A 235 -24.47 -23.10 -17.52
C ALA A 235 -24.45 -24.49 -18.20
N GLY A 236 -23.49 -25.36 -17.86
CA GLY A 236 -23.43 -26.75 -18.35
C GLY A 236 -23.07 -26.92 -19.83
N TYR A 237 -22.36 -25.94 -20.43
CA TYR A 237 -21.97 -26.02 -21.83
C TYR A 237 -20.76 -26.95 -22.01
N ILE A 238 -20.89 -27.97 -22.86
CA ILE A 238 -19.85 -28.98 -23.14
C ILE A 238 -18.48 -28.34 -23.43
N GLY A 239 -18.42 -27.37 -24.36
CA GLY A 239 -17.16 -26.71 -24.68
C GLY A 239 -16.59 -25.89 -23.53
N LYS A 240 -17.44 -25.34 -22.66
CA LYS A 240 -16.99 -24.58 -21.49
C LYS A 240 -16.37 -25.51 -20.45
N GLU A 241 -17.02 -26.63 -20.16
CA GLU A 241 -16.52 -27.67 -19.26
C GLU A 241 -15.19 -28.26 -19.77
N GLU A 242 -15.11 -28.56 -21.07
CA GLU A 242 -13.87 -29.04 -21.69
C GLU A 242 -12.74 -28.03 -21.54
N SER A 243 -13.00 -26.73 -21.79
CA SER A 243 -11.98 -25.69 -21.64
C SER A 243 -11.52 -25.50 -20.19
N ASP A 244 -12.41 -25.72 -19.20
CA ASP A 244 -12.07 -25.69 -17.77
C ASP A 244 -11.16 -26.86 -17.38
N ILE A 245 -11.48 -28.08 -17.86
CA ILE A 245 -10.65 -29.28 -17.66
C ILE A 245 -9.26 -29.04 -18.23
N LEU A 246 -9.16 -28.60 -19.49
CA LEU A 246 -7.89 -28.31 -20.15
C LEU A 246 -7.07 -27.24 -19.43
N ALA A 247 -7.72 -26.18 -18.93
CA ALA A 247 -7.03 -25.14 -18.18
C ALA A 247 -6.49 -25.65 -16.85
N LYS A 248 -7.22 -26.55 -16.16
CA LYS A 248 -6.77 -27.18 -14.91
C LYS A 248 -5.59 -28.12 -15.15
N GLU A 249 -5.68 -29.00 -16.15
CA GLU A 249 -4.59 -29.90 -16.53
C GLU A 249 -3.31 -29.13 -16.89
N ALA A 250 -3.44 -28.00 -17.59
CA ALA A 250 -2.32 -27.13 -17.90
C ALA A 250 -1.59 -26.58 -16.66
N THR A 251 -2.26 -26.43 -15.51
CA THR A 251 -1.57 -26.00 -14.29
C THR A 251 -0.62 -27.04 -13.71
N GLU A 252 -0.80 -28.32 -14.09
CA GLU A 252 -0.03 -29.45 -13.57
C GLU A 252 1.08 -29.92 -14.53
N MET A 253 1.08 -29.45 -15.78
CA MET A 253 2.11 -29.80 -16.77
C MET A 253 3.50 -29.35 -16.31
N GLU A 254 4.49 -30.23 -16.29
CA GLU A 254 5.84 -29.86 -15.82
C GLU A 254 6.58 -28.89 -16.77
N ASN A 255 6.34 -29.02 -18.08
CA ASN A 255 7.01 -28.23 -19.11
C ASN A 255 6.14 -27.08 -19.63
N TYR A 256 6.77 -25.99 -20.03
CA TYR A 256 6.12 -24.88 -20.72
C TYR A 256 6.07 -25.19 -22.23
N PRO A 257 4.89 -25.45 -22.82
CA PRO A 257 4.77 -25.73 -24.25
C PRO A 257 5.03 -24.48 -25.12
N GLU A 258 4.96 -23.28 -24.53
CA GLU A 258 5.22 -21.99 -25.17
C GLU A 258 6.22 -21.16 -24.33
N PRO A 259 6.92 -20.17 -24.91
CA PRO A 259 7.72 -19.24 -24.13
C PRO A 259 6.86 -18.61 -23.00
N PRO A 260 7.39 -18.53 -21.76
CA PRO A 260 6.65 -17.99 -20.64
C PRO A 260 6.13 -16.59 -20.93
N LEU A 261 4.86 -16.33 -20.64
CA LEU A 261 4.31 -14.99 -20.78
C LEU A 261 4.97 -14.03 -19.79
N GLU A 262 5.36 -12.86 -20.29
CA GLU A 262 5.93 -11.77 -19.51
C GLU A 262 5.07 -11.41 -18.27
N PHE A 263 5.74 -11.00 -17.19
CA PHE A 263 5.12 -10.67 -15.92
C PHE A 263 4.49 -9.28 -15.92
N PRO A 264 3.34 -9.12 -15.25
CA PRO A 264 2.70 -7.83 -15.16
C PRO A 264 3.47 -6.82 -14.31
N GLU A 265 3.47 -5.55 -14.72
CA GLU A 265 4.07 -4.48 -13.93
C GLU A 265 3.45 -4.39 -12.52
N SER A 266 2.15 -4.70 -12.40
CA SER A 266 1.42 -4.63 -11.13
C SER A 266 1.96 -5.63 -10.10
N LEU A 267 2.36 -6.84 -10.54
CA LEU A 267 2.98 -7.82 -9.67
C LEU A 267 4.31 -7.30 -9.15
N ILE A 268 5.13 -6.74 -10.03
CA ILE A 268 6.46 -6.24 -9.68
C ILE A 268 6.34 -5.03 -8.75
N LYS A 269 5.41 -4.11 -9.01
CA LYS A 269 5.10 -2.99 -8.11
C LYS A 269 4.67 -3.45 -6.72
N THR A 270 3.89 -4.53 -6.65
CA THR A 270 3.44 -5.14 -5.39
C THR A 270 4.62 -5.79 -4.67
N PHE A 271 5.45 -6.55 -5.36
CA PHE A 271 6.67 -7.15 -4.82
C PHE A 271 7.63 -6.09 -4.26
N LEU A 272 7.91 -5.03 -5.01
CA LEU A 272 8.76 -3.92 -4.56
C LEU A 272 8.15 -3.20 -3.34
N LEU A 273 6.83 -3.05 -3.30
CA LEU A 273 6.12 -2.49 -2.14
C LEU A 273 6.27 -3.39 -0.91
N GLN A 274 6.13 -4.70 -1.05
CA GLN A 274 6.30 -5.68 0.03
C GLN A 274 7.75 -5.68 0.56
N LYS A 275 8.75 -5.66 -0.33
CA LYS A 275 10.16 -5.54 0.07
C LYS A 275 10.43 -4.25 0.84
N MET A 276 9.89 -3.12 0.36
CA MET A 276 9.99 -1.84 1.05
C MET A 276 9.35 -1.89 2.44
N LEU A 277 8.15 -2.46 2.56
CA LEU A 277 7.45 -2.62 3.84
C LEU A 277 8.23 -3.52 4.80
N ALA A 278 8.84 -4.61 4.31
CA ALA A 278 9.68 -5.49 5.12
C ALA A 278 10.96 -4.77 5.61
N THR A 279 11.61 -3.99 4.74
CA THR A 279 12.77 -3.17 5.16
C THR A 279 12.37 -2.10 6.17
N TRP A 280 11.20 -1.48 5.99
CA TRP A 280 10.65 -0.53 6.95
C TRP A 280 10.36 -1.21 8.30
N GLN A 281 9.77 -2.39 8.29
CA GLN A 281 9.51 -3.17 9.50
C GLN A 281 10.81 -3.55 10.22
N MET A 282 11.83 -4.03 9.51
CA MET A 282 13.13 -4.35 10.13
C MET A 282 13.77 -3.13 10.79
N ALA A 283 13.77 -1.98 10.11
CA ALA A 283 14.30 -0.74 10.69
C ALA A 283 13.47 -0.25 11.90
N TRP A 284 12.17 -0.53 11.90
CA TRP A 284 11.28 -0.22 13.01
C TRP A 284 11.52 -1.11 14.23
N ASP A 285 11.76 -2.40 14.01
CA ASP A 285 12.05 -3.36 15.06
C ASP A 285 13.45 -3.14 15.67
N ASP A 286 14.44 -2.82 14.84
CA ASP A 286 15.83 -2.61 15.26
C ASP A 286 16.08 -1.24 15.92
N GLY A 287 15.30 -0.21 15.60
CA GLY A 287 15.59 1.17 16.02
C GLY A 287 15.43 1.48 17.51
N ASP A 288 16.51 1.84 18.22
CA ASP A 288 16.54 2.02 19.69
C ASP A 288 15.70 3.17 20.27
N THR A 289 15.27 4.11 19.44
CA THR A 289 14.48 5.25 19.90
C THR A 289 13.00 4.86 20.02
N GLY A 290 12.27 5.44 20.99
CA GLY A 290 10.81 5.38 21.16
C GLY A 290 10.14 4.00 21.18
N ARG A 291 10.81 3.02 21.79
CA ARG A 291 10.29 1.67 22.12
C ARG A 291 8.89 1.65 22.75
N LEU A 292 8.48 2.72 23.44
CA LEU A 292 7.12 2.89 23.97
C LEU A 292 6.04 2.87 22.86
N ILE A 293 6.30 3.46 21.70
CA ILE A 293 5.37 3.43 20.58
C ILE A 293 5.47 2.12 19.79
N LEU A 294 6.64 1.48 19.69
CA LEU A 294 6.77 0.13 19.13
C LEU A 294 5.83 -0.84 19.88
N ASN A 295 5.76 -0.74 21.20
CA ASN A 295 4.84 -1.55 22.01
C ASN A 295 3.36 -1.32 21.67
N ILE A 296 3.01 -0.14 21.17
CA ILE A 296 1.65 0.23 20.82
C ILE A 296 1.35 -0.10 19.34
N ILE A 297 2.31 0.17 18.46
CA ILE A 297 2.27 -0.04 17.00
C ILE A 297 3.48 -0.90 16.62
N PRO A 298 3.43 -2.22 16.84
CA PRO A 298 4.57 -3.08 16.52
C PRO A 298 4.68 -3.42 15.05
N LYS A 299 3.63 -3.15 14.26
CA LYS A 299 3.64 -3.42 12.82
C LYS A 299 3.44 -2.13 12.05
N VAL A 300 4.38 -1.82 11.16
CA VAL A 300 4.24 -0.69 10.24
C VAL A 300 3.19 -1.01 9.18
N SER A 301 2.48 0.02 8.71
CA SER A 301 1.46 -0.14 7.68
C SER A 301 1.30 1.16 6.91
N PHE A 302 0.71 1.08 5.71
CA PHE A 302 0.31 2.28 4.96
C PHE A 302 -1.03 2.88 5.42
N GLN A 303 -1.73 2.20 6.34
CA GLN A 303 -3.00 2.68 6.86
C GLN A 303 -2.75 3.65 8.01
N PRO A 304 -3.29 4.88 7.95
CA PRO A 304 -3.17 5.81 9.04
C PRO A 304 -3.99 5.32 10.24
N ILE A 305 -3.44 5.48 11.44
CA ILE A 305 -4.10 5.18 12.70
C ILE A 305 -4.82 6.44 13.16
N ASN A 306 -6.15 6.34 13.29
CA ASN A 306 -6.98 7.45 13.74
C ASN A 306 -6.80 7.70 15.25
N ARG A 307 -5.82 8.54 15.60
CA ARG A 307 -5.50 9.01 16.96
C ARG A 307 -5.56 10.52 17.05
N THR A 308 -5.90 11.00 18.25
CA THR A 308 -5.86 12.43 18.56
C THR A 308 -4.47 12.84 19.05
N ARG A 309 -4.07 14.09 18.79
CA ARG A 309 -2.81 14.67 19.31
C ARG A 309 -2.65 14.46 20.82
N ASN A 310 -3.74 14.53 21.57
CA ASN A 310 -3.77 14.36 23.01
C ASN A 310 -3.42 12.92 23.43
N GLU A 311 -3.95 11.93 22.71
CA GLU A 311 -3.61 10.52 22.94
C GLU A 311 -2.12 10.27 22.70
N ASP A 312 -1.57 10.78 21.60
CA ASP A 312 -0.15 10.60 21.26
C ASP A 312 0.78 11.24 22.32
N LEU A 313 0.44 12.43 22.82
CA LEU A 313 1.19 13.08 23.90
C LEU A 313 1.24 12.21 25.17
N LEU A 314 0.11 11.60 25.55
CA LEU A 314 0.05 10.71 26.72
C LEU A 314 0.91 9.46 26.55
N PHE A 315 0.88 8.81 25.39
CA PHE A 315 1.62 7.57 25.14
C PHE A 315 3.14 7.77 25.00
N ILE A 316 3.57 8.94 24.52
CA ILE A 316 5.01 9.27 24.42
C ILE A 316 5.51 9.88 25.74
N GLY A 317 4.62 10.21 26.67
CA GLY A 317 4.98 10.88 27.93
C GLY A 317 5.34 12.35 27.77
N HIS A 318 4.82 12.98 26.72
CA HIS A 318 4.97 14.39 26.39
C HIS A 318 3.74 15.21 26.81
N GLY A 319 3.89 16.53 26.98
CA GLY A 319 2.77 17.42 27.28
C GLY A 319 2.75 17.91 28.75
N PRO A 320 1.58 18.05 29.40
CA PRO A 320 1.46 18.68 30.72
C PRO A 320 1.81 17.72 31.88
N PHE A 321 2.83 16.88 31.70
CA PHE A 321 3.28 15.93 32.70
C PHE A 321 4.47 16.49 33.47
N LEU A 322 4.41 16.48 34.80
CA LEU A 322 5.42 17.11 35.65
C LEU A 322 6.81 16.48 35.45
N SER A 323 6.87 15.16 35.24
CA SER A 323 8.12 14.46 34.92
C SER A 323 8.75 14.96 33.62
N PHE A 324 7.93 15.32 32.64
CA PHE A 324 8.38 15.81 31.35
C PHE A 324 8.79 17.29 31.42
N LEU A 325 7.98 18.13 32.07
CA LEU A 325 8.28 19.55 32.26
C LEU A 325 9.55 19.80 33.08
N HIS A 326 9.85 18.91 34.04
CA HIS A 326 11.09 18.95 34.82
C HIS A 326 12.33 18.77 33.93
N ILE A 327 12.29 17.87 32.93
CA ILE A 327 13.41 17.67 31.98
C ILE A 327 13.72 18.97 31.21
N PHE A 328 12.70 19.77 30.91
CA PHE A 328 12.86 21.09 30.26
C PHE A 328 13.13 22.24 31.24
N ASN A 329 13.33 21.94 32.52
CA ASN A 329 13.50 22.92 33.59
C ASN A 329 12.36 23.95 33.66
N LEU A 330 11.13 23.51 33.37
CA LEU A 330 9.91 24.32 33.46
C LEU A 330 9.19 24.12 34.79
N ALA A 331 9.44 23.01 35.46
CA ALA A 331 8.98 22.69 36.81
C ALA A 331 10.19 22.46 37.72
N GLY A 332 10.10 22.88 38.98
CA GLY A 332 11.19 22.74 39.96
C GLY A 332 11.37 21.32 40.50
N THR A 333 10.42 20.42 40.27
CA THR A 333 10.47 19.02 40.71
C THR A 333 9.69 18.14 39.72
N SER A 334 10.03 16.85 39.63
CA SER A 334 9.26 15.83 38.91
C SER A 334 8.20 15.13 39.78
N PHE A 335 8.10 15.47 41.06
CA PHE A 335 7.26 14.81 42.06
C PHE A 335 6.02 15.63 42.43
N PHE A 336 4.91 14.94 42.63
CA PHE A 336 3.69 15.54 43.17
C PHE A 336 3.71 15.66 44.70
N PRO A 337 2.85 16.53 45.28
CA PRO A 337 2.56 16.53 46.71
C PRO A 337 2.07 15.17 47.22
N CYS A 338 1.42 14.37 46.36
CA CYS A 338 1.05 12.99 46.65
C CYS A 338 2.23 11.98 46.56
N ARG A 339 3.48 12.46 46.55
CA ARG A 339 4.75 11.71 46.58
C ARG A 339 5.01 10.78 45.38
N GLY A 340 4.17 10.80 44.35
CA GLY A 340 4.40 10.09 43.08
C GLY A 340 5.16 10.92 42.06
N ILE A 341 5.88 10.27 41.15
CA ILE A 341 6.49 10.92 39.98
C ILE A 341 5.36 11.28 39.01
N GLY A 342 5.33 12.52 38.51
CA GLY A 342 4.29 13.01 37.62
C GLY A 342 4.38 12.53 36.18
N THR A 343 4.47 11.20 36.01
CA THR A 343 4.40 10.49 34.74
C THR A 343 2.95 10.31 34.27
N PRO A 344 2.69 10.09 32.97
CA PRO A 344 1.35 9.83 32.48
C PRO A 344 0.67 8.64 33.16
N ILE A 345 1.43 7.58 33.47
CA ILE A 345 0.92 6.40 34.19
C ILE A 345 0.41 6.81 35.57
N HIS A 346 1.17 7.61 36.32
CA HIS A 346 0.77 8.05 37.65
C HIS A 346 -0.55 8.82 37.62
N TYR A 347 -0.70 9.77 36.69
CA TYR A 347 -1.96 10.48 36.47
C TYR A 347 -3.11 9.55 36.07
N ALA A 348 -2.83 8.54 35.27
CA ALA A 348 -3.82 7.63 34.74
C ALA A 348 -4.28 6.56 35.75
N THR A 349 -3.52 6.25 36.81
CA THR A 349 -3.80 5.06 37.62
C THR A 349 -3.65 5.23 39.14
N VAL A 350 -2.99 6.28 39.65
CA VAL A 350 -2.69 6.39 41.10
C VAL A 350 -2.91 7.79 41.67
N CYS A 351 -2.72 8.86 40.90
CA CYS A 351 -2.74 10.23 41.44
C CYS A 351 -4.07 10.59 42.10
N LEU A 352 -4.02 11.04 43.36
CA LEU A 352 -5.20 11.41 44.15
C LEU A 352 -6.04 12.50 43.48
N HIS A 353 -5.40 13.43 42.76
CA HIS A 353 -6.05 14.54 42.06
C HIS A 353 -6.77 14.14 40.77
N THR A 354 -6.62 12.90 40.30
CA THR A 354 -7.22 12.41 39.05
C THR A 354 -8.02 11.13 39.23
N THR A 355 -8.46 10.84 40.45
CA THR A 355 -9.17 9.60 40.84
C THR A 355 -10.38 9.28 39.95
N SER A 356 -11.15 10.29 39.52
CA SER A 356 -12.30 10.13 38.62
C SER A 356 -11.94 9.63 37.21
N TYR A 357 -10.67 9.76 36.81
CA TYR A 357 -10.17 9.36 35.49
C TYR A 357 -9.35 8.08 35.53
N HIS A 358 -9.22 7.45 36.71
CA HIS A 358 -8.36 6.28 36.87
C HIS A 358 -8.78 5.13 35.95
N MET A 359 -7.75 4.54 35.37
CA MET A 359 -7.75 3.25 34.71
C MET A 359 -7.03 2.28 35.63
N ALA A 360 -7.44 1.01 35.61
CA ALA A 360 -6.80 0.02 36.48
C ALA A 360 -5.28 -0.02 36.20
N PRO A 361 -4.42 -0.12 37.24
CA PRO A 361 -2.98 -0.01 37.09
C PRO A 361 -2.40 -1.21 36.33
N PRO A 362 -1.32 -1.01 35.56
CA PRO A 362 -0.59 -2.13 34.96
C PRO A 362 0.21 -2.91 36.01
N ILE A 363 0.19 -4.23 35.90
CA ILE A 363 1.22 -5.08 36.52
C ILE A 363 2.55 -4.75 35.83
N GLN A 364 3.62 -4.58 36.60
CA GLN A 364 4.91 -4.03 36.14
C GLN A 364 5.49 -4.77 34.92
N GLN A 365 5.26 -6.08 34.80
CA GLN A 365 5.70 -6.92 33.67
C GLN A 365 4.79 -6.83 32.42
N GLN A 366 3.57 -6.31 32.53
CA GLN A 366 2.58 -6.24 31.44
C GLN A 366 2.24 -4.80 31.01
N GLN A 367 3.04 -3.82 31.42
CA GLN A 367 2.80 -2.41 31.10
C GLN A 367 2.58 -2.18 29.60
N HIS A 368 3.42 -2.75 28.74
CA HIS A 368 3.35 -2.61 27.28
C HIS A 368 2.07 -3.19 26.66
N VAL A 369 1.66 -4.41 27.05
CA VAL A 369 0.42 -5.07 26.58
C VAL A 369 -0.80 -4.23 26.98
N ARG A 370 -0.77 -3.66 28.18
CA ARG A 370 -1.88 -2.85 28.69
C ARG A 370 -1.99 -1.51 27.96
N PHE A 371 -0.86 -0.83 27.69
CA PHE A 371 -0.88 0.40 26.89
C PHE A 371 -1.50 0.18 25.51
N ARG A 372 -1.20 -0.95 24.89
CA ARG A 372 -1.79 -1.35 23.62
C ARG A 372 -3.30 -1.58 23.70
N SER A 373 -3.75 -2.29 24.74
CA SER A 373 -5.18 -2.49 25.01
C SER A 373 -5.91 -1.18 25.26
N VAL A 374 -5.33 -0.29 26.06
CA VAL A 374 -5.84 1.06 26.37
C VAL A 374 -5.94 1.92 25.10
N ALA A 375 -4.91 1.89 24.25
CA ALA A 375 -4.88 2.65 22.99
C ALA A 375 -5.91 2.16 21.96
N ASN A 376 -6.28 0.87 22.00
CA ASN A 376 -7.24 0.28 21.07
C ASN A 376 -8.69 0.32 21.60
N ASN A 377 -8.91 0.68 22.87
CA ASN A 377 -10.23 0.72 23.50
C ASN A 377 -10.85 2.14 23.43
N SER A 378 -12.04 2.27 22.85
CA SER A 378 -12.73 3.55 22.68
C SER A 378 -13.09 4.24 24.00
N THR A 379 -13.51 3.48 25.02
CA THR A 379 -13.84 4.00 26.35
C THR A 379 -12.61 4.51 27.07
N SER A 380 -11.50 3.78 26.99
CA SER A 380 -10.22 4.20 27.56
C SER A 380 -9.68 5.47 26.89
N ARG A 381 -9.80 5.58 25.56
CA ARG A 381 -9.46 6.81 24.83
C ARG A 381 -10.31 8.01 25.25
N LYS A 382 -11.62 7.84 25.46
CA LYS A 382 -12.48 8.90 26.01
C LYS A 382 -12.04 9.34 27.41
N LYS A 383 -11.67 8.39 28.28
CA LYS A 383 -11.12 8.72 29.62
C LYS A 383 -9.81 9.50 29.53
N ILE A 384 -8.91 9.10 28.63
CA ILE A 384 -7.65 9.82 28.36
C ILE A 384 -7.92 11.25 27.87
N HIS A 385 -8.85 11.41 26.95
CA HIS A 385 -9.23 12.73 26.45
C HIS A 385 -9.72 13.64 27.57
N ASN A 386 -10.64 13.14 28.41
CA ASN A 386 -11.19 13.90 29.54
C ASN A 386 -10.13 14.22 30.60
N LEU A 387 -9.22 13.29 30.89
CA LEU A 387 -8.09 13.49 31.79
C LEU A 387 -7.20 14.64 31.29
N LEU A 388 -6.81 14.62 30.02
CA LEU A 388 -5.94 15.64 29.44
C LEU A 388 -6.61 17.01 29.39
N HIS A 389 -7.91 17.04 29.07
CA HIS A 389 -8.70 18.27 29.13
C HIS A 389 -8.76 18.84 30.56
N PHE A 390 -8.92 17.98 31.57
CA PHE A 390 -8.89 18.38 32.97
C PHE A 390 -7.52 18.94 33.38
N LEU A 391 -6.41 18.27 32.99
CA LEU A 391 -5.05 18.76 33.26
C LEU A 391 -4.76 20.12 32.61
N GLN A 392 -5.31 20.37 31.42
CA GLN A 392 -5.19 21.66 30.74
C GLN A 392 -6.01 22.78 31.39
N ARG A 393 -7.14 22.44 32.01
CA ARG A 393 -8.00 23.40 32.71
C ARG A 393 -7.47 23.76 34.09
N GLU A 394 -6.97 22.77 34.83
CA GLU A 394 -6.56 22.91 36.23
C GLU A 394 -5.05 23.08 36.41
N THR A 395 -4.41 23.90 35.57
CA THR A 395 -2.94 24.05 35.55
C THR A 395 -2.34 24.55 36.87
N SER A 396 -3.12 25.28 37.66
CA SER A 396 -2.73 25.81 38.98
C SER A 396 -2.64 24.72 40.05
N LEU A 397 -3.56 23.74 40.04
CA LEU A 397 -3.59 22.64 41.02
C LEU A 397 -2.36 21.73 40.90
N PHE A 398 -1.79 21.61 39.71
CA PHE A 398 -0.65 20.74 39.42
C PHE A 398 0.71 21.47 39.45
N GLN A 399 0.75 22.73 39.91
CA GLN A 399 1.95 23.58 39.86
C GLN A 399 2.64 23.59 38.48
N LEU A 400 1.85 23.45 37.39
CA LEU A 400 2.40 23.48 36.02
C LEU A 400 2.89 24.89 35.64
N ILE A 401 2.66 25.87 36.53
CA ILE A 401 3.09 27.25 36.47
C ILE A 401 3.67 27.60 37.85
N VAL A 402 5.00 27.65 37.96
CA VAL A 402 5.66 28.38 39.07
C VAL A 402 5.44 29.88 38.81
N PRO A 403 4.87 30.67 39.75
CA PRO A 403 4.81 32.13 39.58
C PRO A 403 6.22 32.68 39.39
N ASP A 404 6.38 33.70 38.55
CA ASP A 404 7.67 34.37 38.40
C ASP A 404 8.17 34.82 39.79
N PRO A 405 9.40 34.46 40.19
CA PRO A 405 10.04 35.19 41.25
C PRO A 405 10.39 36.56 40.64
N ASN A 406 9.80 37.60 41.22
CA ASN A 406 9.99 39.01 40.84
C ASN A 406 11.43 39.35 40.42
#